data_AF-A0A7W1EEZ5-F1
#
_entry.id   AF-A0A7W1EEZ5-F1
#
_cell.length_a   1.000
_cell.length_b   1.000
_cell.length_c   1.000
_cell.angle_alpha   90.00
_cell.angle_beta   90.00
_cell.angle_gamma   90.00
#
_symmetry.space_group_name_H-M   'P 1'
#
loop_
_entity.id
_entity.type
_entity.pdbx_description
1 polymer ?
#
loop_
_entity_poly.entity_id
_entity_poly.type
_entity_poly.pdbx_seq_one_letter_code
_entity_poly.pdbx_strand_id
1 'polypeptide(L)'
;MKHISKACYSIYKDDQHLKTELDSFSNGGKLDAFRHVFFMAAFAQHVKPKKLRKLGKAHEKGNYRQYLRSLKEDNELADSLGMIMDLNNNEIGFVIGSQNKKADLQNLKQTVISEIKSGKALIMKRRKDGIYLDCDGKPVVIKEIHSWYVPKCLVSSEFVYR
;
A
#
# COMPACT_ATOMS: atom_id res chain seq x y z
N MET A 1 -8.85 17.78 1.42
CA MET A 1 -8.49 16.40 1.07
C MET A 1 -8.56 16.15 -0.43
N LYS A 2 -9.68 16.42 -1.13
CA LYS A 2 -9.78 16.20 -2.59
C LYS A 2 -8.63 16.81 -3.42
N HIS A 3 -8.16 18.02 -3.07
CA HIS A 3 -7.03 18.65 -3.77
C HIS A 3 -5.69 17.89 -3.55
N ILE A 4 -5.42 17.44 -2.31
CA ILE A 4 -4.22 16.64 -1.97
C ILE A 4 -4.26 15.32 -2.73
N SER A 5 -5.41 14.62 -2.71
CA SER A 5 -5.59 13.38 -3.46
C SER A 5 -5.32 13.56 -4.94
N LYS A 6 -5.87 14.63 -5.56
CA LYS A 6 -5.66 14.92 -6.98
C LYS A 6 -4.19 15.19 -7.30
N ALA A 7 -3.49 15.95 -6.46
CA ALA A 7 -2.07 16.25 -6.63
C ALA A 7 -1.21 14.99 -6.49
N CYS A 8 -1.45 14.19 -5.46
CA CYS A 8 -0.74 12.92 -5.26
C CYS A 8 -0.99 11.94 -6.41
N TYR A 9 -2.23 11.89 -6.91
CA TYR A 9 -2.59 11.01 -8.03
C TYR A 9 -1.93 11.41 -9.34
N SER A 10 -1.78 12.71 -9.64
CA SER A 10 -1.01 13.15 -10.81
C SER A 10 0.44 12.67 -10.71
N ILE A 11 1.10 12.87 -9.56
CA ILE A 11 2.47 12.37 -9.34
C ILE A 11 2.56 10.85 -9.47
N TYR A 12 1.60 10.11 -8.89
CA TYR A 12 1.59 8.65 -8.95
C TYR A 12 1.34 8.10 -10.36
N LYS A 13 0.38 8.68 -11.10
CA LYS A 13 -0.05 8.18 -12.41
C LYS A 13 0.92 8.57 -13.52
N ASP A 14 1.45 9.79 -13.48
CA ASP A 14 2.25 10.37 -14.55
C ASP A 14 3.72 9.95 -14.48
N ASP A 15 4.13 9.31 -13.38
CA ASP A 15 5.51 8.92 -13.13
C ASP A 15 5.77 7.46 -13.53
N GLN A 16 6.16 7.28 -14.79
CA GLN A 16 6.61 6.00 -15.33
C GLN A 16 7.89 5.49 -14.63
N HIS A 17 8.68 6.38 -14.02
CA HIS A 17 9.89 6.00 -13.30
C HIS A 17 9.55 5.21 -12.02
N LEU A 18 8.45 5.53 -11.33
CA LEU A 18 8.00 4.77 -10.15
C LEU A 18 7.83 3.27 -10.44
N LYS A 19 7.26 2.93 -11.60
CA LYS A 19 7.04 1.53 -11.99
C LYS A 19 8.35 0.78 -12.26
N THR A 20 9.34 1.49 -12.77
CA THR A 20 10.68 0.95 -13.04
C THR A 20 11.51 0.86 -11.76
N GLU A 21 11.37 1.83 -10.87
CA GLU A 21 12.19 1.99 -9.67
C GLU A 21 11.72 1.13 -8.49
N LEU A 22 10.42 0.83 -8.41
CA LEU A 22 9.81 0.06 -7.33
C LEU A 22 9.39 -1.34 -7.82
N ASP A 23 8.24 -1.40 -8.50
CA ASP A 23 7.74 -2.53 -9.30
C ASP A 23 6.48 -2.10 -10.05
N SER A 24 5.91 -3.01 -10.84
CA SER A 24 4.68 -2.78 -11.60
C SER A 24 3.41 -3.31 -10.91
N PHE A 25 3.49 -3.72 -9.64
CA PHE A 25 2.37 -4.38 -8.95
C PHE A 25 1.49 -3.34 -8.26
N SER A 26 0.34 -3.05 -8.89
CA SER A 26 -0.62 -2.06 -8.39
C SER A 26 -1.29 -2.45 -7.07
N ASN A 27 -1.28 -3.74 -6.72
CA ASN A 27 -1.82 -4.30 -5.48
C ASN A 27 -0.77 -5.18 -4.81
N GLY A 28 -0.55 -4.98 -3.51
CA GLY A 28 0.35 -5.75 -2.66
C GLY A 28 1.84 -5.67 -3.01
N GLY A 29 2.26 -4.75 -3.88
CA GLY A 29 3.65 -4.56 -4.29
C GLY A 29 4.28 -3.33 -3.67
N LYS A 30 5.50 -3.00 -4.10
CA LYS A 30 6.21 -1.77 -3.70
C LYS A 30 5.53 -0.54 -4.26
N LEU A 31 4.95 -0.62 -5.46
CA LEU A 31 4.16 0.48 -6.03
C LEU A 31 2.89 0.75 -5.23
N ASP A 32 2.23 -0.30 -4.76
CA ASP A 32 1.08 -0.19 -3.86
C ASP A 32 1.48 0.40 -2.50
N ALA A 33 2.53 -0.16 -1.88
CA ALA A 33 3.09 0.40 -0.64
C ALA A 33 3.44 1.89 -0.78
N PHE A 34 4.03 2.29 -1.91
CA PHE A 34 4.28 3.69 -2.23
C PHE A 34 3.01 4.52 -2.22
N ARG A 35 1.95 4.07 -2.89
CA ARG A 35 0.66 4.77 -2.93
C ARG A 35 0.14 5.02 -1.51
N HIS A 36 0.12 4.01 -0.65
CA HIS A 36 -0.34 4.14 0.74
C HIS A 36 0.54 5.09 1.56
N VAL A 37 1.86 4.86 1.59
CA VAL A 37 2.80 5.66 2.37
C VAL A 37 2.79 7.12 1.90
N PHE A 38 2.87 7.36 0.59
CA PHE A 38 2.95 8.70 0.00
C PHE A 38 1.66 9.50 0.22
N PHE A 39 0.50 8.92 -0.04
CA PHE A 39 -0.76 9.63 0.15
C PHE A 39 -0.97 9.96 1.63
N MET A 40 -0.69 9.01 2.54
CA MET A 40 -0.81 9.26 3.97
C MET A 40 0.22 10.26 4.49
N ALA A 41 1.43 10.30 3.92
CA ALA A 41 2.41 11.34 4.21
C ALA A 41 1.90 12.72 3.79
N ALA A 42 1.40 12.87 2.57
CA ALA A 42 0.85 14.13 2.09
C ALA A 42 -0.35 14.60 2.93
N PHE A 43 -1.23 13.68 3.34
CA PHE A 43 -2.31 14.03 4.26
C PHE A 43 -1.80 14.43 5.66
N ALA A 44 -0.79 13.73 6.18
CA ALA A 44 -0.27 13.97 7.52
C ALA A 44 0.48 15.30 7.67
N GLN A 45 0.91 15.92 6.56
CA GLN A 45 1.40 17.31 6.56
C GLN A 45 0.33 18.30 7.03
N HIS A 46 -0.96 17.99 6.79
CA HIS A 46 -2.09 18.89 7.05
C HIS A 46 -3.08 18.38 8.10
N VAL A 47 -3.10 17.07 8.37
CA VAL A 47 -4.10 16.42 9.22
C VAL A 47 -3.40 15.60 10.29
N LYS A 48 -3.83 15.76 11.55
CA LYS A 48 -3.26 15.00 12.68
C LYS A 48 -3.41 13.49 12.44
N PRO A 49 -2.35 12.68 12.67
CA PRO A 49 -2.38 11.22 12.49
C PRO A 49 -3.56 10.52 13.16
N LYS A 50 -3.99 10.97 14.35
CA LYS A 50 -5.17 10.42 15.05
C LYS A 50 -6.45 10.44 14.19
N LYS A 51 -6.66 11.47 13.36
CA LYS A 51 -7.81 11.54 12.46
C LYS A 51 -7.62 10.62 11.25
N LEU A 52 -6.41 10.57 10.70
CA LEU A 52 -6.09 9.70 9.56
C LEU A 52 -6.20 8.21 9.91
N ARG A 53 -5.78 7.80 11.11
CA ARG A 53 -6.00 6.45 11.64
C ARG A 53 -7.48 6.05 11.66
N LYS A 54 -8.36 6.96 12.07
CA LYS A 54 -9.80 6.72 12.06
C LYS A 54 -10.33 6.57 10.64
N LEU A 55 -9.82 7.37 9.71
CA LEU A 55 -10.17 7.30 8.30
C LEU A 55 -9.73 5.96 7.69
N GLY A 56 -8.48 5.54 7.90
CA GLY A 56 -7.97 4.24 7.44
C GLY A 56 -8.80 3.09 7.98
N LYS A 57 -9.01 3.01 9.30
CA LYS A 57 -9.88 1.98 9.91
C LYS A 57 -11.31 1.95 9.34
N ALA A 58 -11.85 3.10 8.97
CA ALA A 58 -13.18 3.19 8.34
C ALA A 58 -13.17 2.68 6.89
N HIS A 59 -12.11 2.97 6.13
CA HIS A 59 -11.90 2.45 4.78
C HIS A 59 -11.79 0.91 4.80
N GLU A 60 -10.95 0.35 5.68
CA GLU A 60 -10.79 -1.10 5.81
C GLU A 60 -12.09 -1.83 6.22
N LYS A 61 -12.88 -1.20 7.10
CA LYS A 61 -14.22 -1.71 7.43
C LYS A 61 -15.16 -1.68 6.21
N GLY A 62 -14.98 -0.73 5.31
CA GLY A 62 -15.63 -0.68 4.01
C GLY A 62 -15.21 -1.85 3.13
N ASN A 63 -13.91 -2.12 3.04
CA ASN A 63 -13.34 -3.22 2.25
C ASN A 63 -13.88 -4.58 2.73
N TYR A 64 -13.95 -4.80 4.04
CA TYR A 64 -14.59 -6.01 4.59
C TYR A 64 -16.07 -6.13 4.17
N ARG A 65 -16.83 -5.02 4.18
CA ARG A 65 -18.23 -5.03 3.72
C ARG A 65 -18.36 -5.27 2.21
N GLN A 66 -17.40 -4.81 1.41
CA GLN A 66 -17.34 -5.07 -0.03
C GLN A 66 -17.01 -6.53 -0.31
N TYR A 67 -16.07 -7.10 0.43
CA TYR A 67 -15.77 -8.54 0.40
C TYR A 67 -17.00 -9.40 0.67
N LEU A 68 -17.79 -9.06 1.71
CA LEU A 68 -19.06 -9.76 2.00
C LEU A 68 -20.09 -9.67 0.85
N ARG A 69 -19.92 -8.71 -0.07
CA ARG A 69 -20.75 -8.51 -1.26
C ARG A 69 -20.08 -8.99 -2.55
N SER A 70 -18.92 -9.64 -2.45
CA SER A 70 -18.09 -10.06 -3.58
C SER A 70 -17.73 -8.91 -4.55
N LEU A 71 -17.66 -7.67 -4.04
CA LEU A 71 -17.25 -6.50 -4.82
C LEU A 71 -15.72 -6.38 -4.77
N LYS A 72 -15.12 -6.09 -5.93
CA LYS A 72 -13.66 -5.98 -6.12
C LYS A 72 -13.19 -4.54 -5.98
N GLU A 73 -11.97 -4.37 -5.48
CA GLU A 73 -11.20 -3.13 -5.46
C GLU A 73 -9.99 -3.30 -6.39
N ASP A 74 -9.75 -2.37 -7.32
CA ASP A 74 -8.63 -2.45 -8.27
C ASP A 74 -8.48 -3.85 -8.95
N ASN A 75 -9.62 -4.47 -9.28
CA ASN A 75 -9.77 -5.81 -9.87
C ASN A 75 -9.40 -7.02 -8.97
N GLU A 76 -9.04 -6.81 -7.71
CA GLU A 76 -8.79 -7.86 -6.71
C GLU A 76 -9.84 -7.83 -5.60
N LEU A 77 -10.15 -8.97 -4.98
CA LEU A 77 -10.95 -8.96 -3.76
C LEU A 77 -10.05 -8.53 -2.60
N ALA A 78 -10.51 -7.58 -1.79
CA ALA A 78 -9.83 -7.26 -0.56
C ALA A 78 -9.72 -8.51 0.33
N ASP A 79 -8.64 -8.58 1.11
CA ASP A 79 -8.42 -9.64 2.09
C ASP A 79 -7.81 -9.08 3.38
N SER A 80 -7.88 -9.87 4.44
CA SER A 80 -7.42 -9.46 5.77
C SER A 80 -5.93 -9.11 5.86
N LEU A 81 -5.06 -9.75 5.08
CA LEU A 81 -3.63 -9.42 5.06
C LEU A 81 -3.38 -8.14 4.27
N GLY A 82 -4.15 -7.89 3.20
CA GLY A 82 -4.14 -6.61 2.48
C GLY A 82 -4.43 -5.45 3.41
N MET A 83 -5.50 -5.58 4.21
CA MET A 83 -5.84 -4.62 5.25
C MET A 83 -4.69 -4.37 6.25
N ILE A 84 -3.99 -5.43 6.67
CA ILE A 84 -2.86 -5.31 7.61
C ILE A 84 -1.69 -4.56 6.95
N MET A 85 -1.37 -4.88 5.70
CA MET A 85 -0.34 -4.19 4.92
C MET A 85 -0.66 -2.70 4.78
N ASP A 86 -1.88 -2.36 4.36
CA ASP A 86 -2.29 -0.98 4.12
C ASP A 86 -2.27 -0.15 5.40
N LEU A 87 -2.81 -0.70 6.50
CA LEU A 87 -2.77 -0.02 7.80
C LEU A 87 -1.33 0.20 8.30
N ASN A 88 -0.43 -0.77 8.10
CA ASN A 88 0.97 -0.62 8.47
C ASN A 88 1.67 0.47 7.64
N ASN A 89 1.51 0.40 6.31
CA ASN A 89 2.09 1.37 5.39
C ASN A 89 1.53 2.79 5.61
N ASN A 90 0.25 2.91 5.96
CA ASN A 90 -0.36 4.18 6.35
C ASN A 90 0.32 4.81 7.57
N GLU A 91 0.70 4.02 8.58
CA GLU A 91 1.42 4.53 9.76
C GLU A 91 2.79 5.10 9.42
N ILE A 92 3.52 4.45 8.51
CA ILE A 92 4.79 4.96 7.98
C ILE A 92 4.56 6.34 7.34
N GLY A 93 3.52 6.44 6.49
CA GLY A 93 3.13 7.71 5.88
C GLY A 93 2.83 8.78 6.92
N PHE A 94 2.09 8.46 7.99
CA PHE A 94 1.81 9.42 9.05
C PHE A 94 3.05 9.98 9.72
N VAL A 95 4.05 9.13 9.99
CA VAL A 95 5.32 9.55 10.58
C VAL A 95 6.07 10.47 9.64
N ILE A 96 6.27 10.04 8.38
CA ILE A 96 6.98 10.81 7.35
C ILE A 96 6.35 12.18 7.17
N GLY A 97 5.04 12.25 6.95
CA GLY A 97 4.34 13.52 6.73
C GLY A 97 4.34 14.45 7.94
N SER A 98 4.27 13.88 9.15
CA SER A 98 4.32 14.67 10.40
C SER A 98 5.69 15.30 10.64
N GLN A 99 6.76 14.62 10.22
CA GLN A 99 8.14 15.11 10.30
C GLN A 99 8.49 16.09 9.17
N ASN A 100 7.85 15.94 8.00
CA ASN A 100 8.16 16.70 6.80
C ASN A 100 7.06 17.70 6.41
N LYS A 101 6.48 18.44 7.37
CA LYS A 101 5.30 19.31 7.15
C LYS A 101 5.44 20.38 6.06
N LYS A 102 6.68 20.80 5.75
CA LYS A 102 6.99 21.86 4.78
C LYS A 102 7.59 21.33 3.48
N ALA A 103 7.87 20.04 3.38
CA ALA A 103 8.39 19.46 2.15
C ALA A 103 7.33 19.54 1.05
N ASP A 104 7.74 19.87 -0.17
CA ASP A 104 6.87 19.70 -1.32
C ASP A 104 6.66 18.20 -1.63
N LEU A 105 5.71 17.91 -2.53
CA LEU A 105 5.35 16.54 -2.86
C LEU A 105 6.45 15.77 -3.59
N GLN A 106 7.39 16.42 -4.29
CA GLN A 106 8.49 15.73 -4.96
C GLN A 106 9.55 15.29 -3.94
N ASN A 107 9.90 16.15 -3.00
CA ASN A 107 10.78 15.80 -1.89
C ASN A 107 10.16 14.72 -1.00
N LEU A 108 8.85 14.80 -0.75
CA LEU A 108 8.11 13.77 -0.02
C LEU A 108 8.12 12.44 -0.79
N LYS A 109 7.89 12.46 -2.11
CA LYS A 109 7.99 11.29 -2.99
C LYS A 109 9.35 10.60 -2.86
N GLN A 110 10.45 11.34 -2.97
CA GLN A 110 11.80 10.77 -2.87
C GLN A 110 12.07 10.16 -1.49
N THR A 111 11.60 10.82 -0.43
CA THR A 111 11.67 10.27 0.94
C THR A 111 10.93 8.92 1.02
N VAL A 112 9.71 8.85 0.50
CA VAL A 112 8.93 7.59 0.50
C VAL A 112 9.60 6.49 -0.32
N ILE A 113 10.14 6.81 -1.50
CA ILE A 113 10.87 5.84 -2.32
C ILE A 113 12.07 5.27 -1.56
N SER A 114 12.86 6.12 -0.90
CA SER A 114 14.01 5.69 -0.11
C SER A 114 13.60 4.76 1.05
N GLU A 115 12.54 5.12 1.77
CA GLU A 115 11.98 4.32 2.86
C GLU A 115 11.54 2.93 2.41
N ILE A 116 10.84 2.84 1.27
CA ILE A 116 10.42 1.57 0.67
C ILE A 116 11.63 0.74 0.21
N LYS A 117 12.62 1.37 -0.43
CA LYS A 117 13.85 0.67 -0.84
C LYS A 117 14.66 0.13 0.35
N SER A 118 14.60 0.81 1.49
CA SER A 118 15.25 0.38 2.73
C SER A 118 14.50 -0.69 3.51
N GLY A 119 13.38 -1.20 2.98
CA GLY A 119 12.65 -2.30 3.60
C GLY A 119 11.70 -1.92 4.73
N LYS A 120 11.40 -0.63 4.93
CA LYS A 120 10.54 -0.21 6.05
C LYS A 120 9.06 -0.49 5.81
N ALA A 121 8.62 -0.62 4.56
CA ALA A 121 7.24 -0.91 4.22
C ALA A 121 6.96 -2.41 4.17
N LEU A 122 5.69 -2.79 4.25
CA LEU A 122 5.23 -4.15 4.01
C LEU A 122 4.71 -4.30 2.59
N ILE A 123 5.00 -5.46 2.01
CA ILE A 123 4.47 -5.91 0.71
C ILE A 123 4.03 -7.37 0.81
N MET A 124 3.23 -7.81 -0.15
CA MET A 124 2.85 -9.20 -0.31
C MET A 124 3.96 -9.98 -1.03
N LYS A 125 4.40 -11.07 -0.40
CA LYS A 125 5.33 -12.03 -0.97
C LYS A 125 4.72 -12.64 -2.23
N ARG A 126 5.48 -12.59 -3.32
CA ARG A 126 5.09 -13.13 -4.62
C ARG A 126 6.31 -13.49 -5.45
N ARG A 127 6.07 -14.24 -6.52
CA ARG A 127 7.04 -14.48 -7.59
C ARG A 127 7.10 -13.31 -8.56
N LYS A 128 8.13 -13.28 -9.41
CA LYS A 128 8.27 -12.25 -10.46
C LYS A 128 7.09 -12.20 -11.45
N ASP A 129 6.40 -13.32 -11.67
CA ASP A 129 5.23 -13.41 -12.55
C ASP A 129 3.92 -12.94 -11.87
N GLY A 130 4.00 -12.47 -10.62
CA GLY A 130 2.86 -11.91 -9.89
C GLY A 130 2.08 -12.93 -9.06
N ILE A 131 2.45 -14.22 -9.08
CA ILE A 131 1.77 -15.22 -8.24
C ILE A 131 2.14 -15.03 -6.77
N TYR A 132 1.11 -14.82 -5.94
CA TYR A 132 1.24 -14.72 -4.48
C TYR A 132 1.79 -16.01 -3.87
N LEU A 133 2.62 -15.84 -2.85
CA LEU A 133 3.22 -16.94 -2.09
C LEU A 133 2.76 -16.90 -0.64
N ASP A 134 2.63 -18.09 -0.05
CA ASP A 134 2.52 -18.23 1.40
C ASP A 134 3.89 -18.01 2.08
N CYS A 135 3.91 -18.12 3.41
CA CYS A 135 5.15 -17.87 4.16
C CYS A 135 6.21 -18.93 3.94
N ASP A 136 5.82 -20.16 3.57
CA ASP A 136 6.72 -21.25 3.17
C ASP A 136 7.26 -21.09 1.75
N GLY A 137 6.68 -20.18 0.95
CA GLY A 137 7.07 -19.93 -0.44
C GLY A 137 6.31 -20.77 -1.46
N LYS A 138 5.17 -21.36 -1.10
CA LYS A 138 4.30 -22.11 -2.01
C LYS A 138 3.29 -21.17 -2.68
N PRO A 139 2.92 -21.40 -3.95
CA PRO A 139 1.89 -20.63 -4.65
C PRO A 139 0.54 -20.68 -3.94
N VAL A 140 -0.12 -19.52 -3.81
CA VAL A 140 -1.48 -19.41 -3.26
C VAL A 140 -2.52 -19.48 -4.38
N VAL A 141 -3.41 -20.46 -4.32
CA VAL A 141 -4.51 -20.63 -5.28
C VAL A 141 -5.75 -19.87 -4.78
N ILE A 142 -5.84 -18.58 -5.12
CA ILE A 142 -6.90 -17.67 -4.61
C ILE A 142 -8.32 -18.14 -5.00
N LYS A 143 -8.48 -18.76 -6.18
CA LYS A 143 -9.81 -19.16 -6.69
C LYS A 143 -10.55 -20.16 -5.80
N GLU A 144 -9.82 -20.91 -4.98
CA GLU A 144 -10.36 -21.95 -4.09
C GLU A 144 -10.64 -21.43 -2.67
N ILE A 145 -10.36 -20.15 -2.42
CA ILE A 145 -10.46 -19.56 -1.08
C ILE A 145 -11.69 -18.66 -1.02
N HIS A 146 -12.66 -19.05 -0.22
CA HIS A 146 -13.89 -18.30 0.05
C HIS A 146 -13.89 -17.61 1.41
N SER A 147 -12.70 -17.34 1.97
CA SER A 147 -12.52 -16.71 3.29
C SER A 147 -11.95 -15.30 3.17
N TRP A 148 -12.24 -14.46 4.17
CA TRP A 148 -11.65 -13.12 4.31
C TRP A 148 -10.13 -13.21 4.51
N TYR A 149 -9.68 -14.32 5.08
CA TYR A 149 -8.27 -14.65 5.18
C TYR A 149 -7.83 -15.47 3.97
N VAL A 150 -6.86 -14.94 3.24
CA VAL A 150 -6.10 -15.64 2.19
C VAL A 150 -4.70 -15.89 2.76
N PRO A 151 -4.13 -17.10 2.70
CA PRO A 151 -2.84 -17.44 3.30
C PRO A 151 -1.66 -16.92 2.45
N LYS A 152 -1.69 -15.63 2.09
CA LYS A 152 -0.55 -14.90 1.55
C LYS A 152 0.50 -14.70 2.66
N CYS A 153 1.67 -14.16 2.31
CA CYS A 153 2.65 -13.74 3.30
C CYS A 153 3.02 -12.27 3.15
N LEU A 154 3.12 -11.56 4.28
CA LEU A 154 3.70 -10.21 4.32
C LEU A 154 5.20 -10.30 4.53
N VAL A 155 5.94 -9.51 3.79
CA VAL A 155 7.41 -9.39 3.87
C VAL A 155 7.81 -7.92 3.81
N SER A 156 9.03 -7.63 4.24
CA SER A 156 9.64 -6.30 4.06
C SER A 156 9.73 -5.94 2.58
N SER A 157 9.59 -4.65 2.27
CA SER A 157 9.72 -4.10 0.92
C SER A 157 11.12 -4.20 0.31
N GLU A 158 12.14 -4.62 1.08
CA GLU A 158 13.46 -5.00 0.54
C GLU A 158 13.44 -6.38 -0.13
N PHE A 159 12.38 -7.16 0.07
CA PHE A 159 12.23 -8.47 -0.55
C PHE A 159 12.38 -8.37 -2.07
N VAL A 160 13.18 -9.29 -2.60
CA VAL A 160 13.44 -9.44 -4.02
C VAL A 160 12.57 -10.58 -4.52
N TYR A 161 11.66 -10.27 -5.44
CA TYR A 161 10.83 -11.28 -6.10
C TYR A 161 11.75 -12.33 -6.75
N ARG A 162 11.56 -13.59 -6.36
CA ARG A 162 12.29 -14.73 -6.92
C ARG A 162 11.56 -15.27 -8.15
#